data_AF-A0A1Z8ALJ6-F1
#
_entry.id   AF-A0A1Z8ALJ6-F1
#
_cell.length_a   1.000
_cell.length_b   1.000
_cell.length_c   1.000
_cell.angle_alpha   90.00
_cell.angle_beta   90.00
_cell.angle_gamma   90.00
#
_symmetry.space_group_name_H-M   'P 1'
#
loop_
_entity.id
_entity.type
_entity.pdbx_description
1 polymer ?
#
loop_
_entity_poly.entity_id
_entity_poly.type
_entity_poly.pdbx_seq_one_letter_code
_entity_poly.pdbx_strand_id
1 'polypeptide(L)'
;MIEVKRIDSKKDIKKFVQFQMDLYKDNEYFVPPIIKDELAVFDPEKNQVFKNAECWMFLAYKNNKIVGRVAALINHIEINEQKKRKMRFGWLDMIDDIEVTKALIAEVEKLGKEQDLEFMEGPVGFSNMDKAGMLIKGYDELSTMITWYNHPYYKEHLEELGFEKAAEWVEFKFKPPVPIPDKINRFADIIAERYKLKTLQFSTV
;
A
#
# COMPACT_ATOMS: atom_id res chain seq x y z
N MET A 1 -16.32 11.78 18.97
CA MET A 1 -14.87 11.95 19.21
C MET A 1 -14.15 10.81 18.51
N ILE A 2 -13.09 11.11 17.77
CA ILE A 2 -12.22 10.11 17.16
C ILE A 2 -11.06 9.87 18.15
N GLU A 3 -10.81 8.61 18.47
CA GLU A 3 -9.68 8.19 19.31
C GLU A 3 -8.68 7.42 18.46
N VAL A 4 -7.43 7.88 18.36
CA VAL A 4 -6.38 7.18 17.62
C VAL A 4 -5.46 6.47 18.60
N LYS A 5 -5.22 5.17 18.36
CA LYS A 5 -4.38 4.32 19.20
C LYS A 5 -3.22 3.78 18.40
N ARG A 6 -2.00 3.99 18.90
CA ARG A 6 -0.84 3.21 18.47
C ARG A 6 -1.05 1.75 18.86
N ILE A 7 -0.69 0.83 17.97
CA ILE A 7 -0.82 -0.61 18.18
C ILE A 7 0.53 -1.31 18.01
N ASP A 8 0.73 -2.39 18.76
CA ASP A 8 1.93 -3.23 18.73
C ASP A 8 1.61 -4.74 18.93
N SER A 9 0.43 -5.06 19.48
CA SER A 9 0.05 -6.44 19.75
C SER A 9 -0.31 -7.20 18.48
N LYS A 10 0.05 -8.49 18.40
CA LYS A 10 -0.33 -9.37 17.27
C LYS A 10 -1.84 -9.37 16.99
N LYS A 11 -2.65 -9.21 18.04
CA LYS A 11 -4.12 -9.15 17.92
C LYS A 11 -4.56 -7.87 17.21
N ASP A 12 -3.96 -6.75 17.55
CA ASP A 12 -4.32 -5.46 16.95
C ASP A 12 -3.75 -5.31 15.55
N ILE A 13 -2.55 -5.84 15.27
CA ILE A 13 -2.00 -5.90 13.91
C ILE A 13 -2.92 -6.73 13.00
N LYS A 14 -3.49 -7.82 13.51
CA LYS A 14 -4.49 -8.57 12.77
C LYS A 14 -5.74 -7.75 12.45
N LYS A 15 -6.27 -6.97 13.41
CA LYS A 15 -7.39 -6.05 13.16
C LYS A 15 -7.02 -4.99 12.12
N PHE A 16 -5.81 -4.44 12.22
CA PHE A 16 -5.26 -3.49 11.26
C PHE A 16 -5.27 -4.06 9.85
N VAL A 17 -4.73 -5.26 9.63
CA VAL A 17 -4.73 -5.92 8.32
C VAL A 17 -6.14 -6.22 7.82
N GLN A 18 -7.05 -6.62 8.73
CA GLN A 18 -8.41 -7.02 8.37
C GLN A 18 -9.38 -5.86 8.11
N PHE A 19 -9.10 -4.66 8.59
CA PHE A 19 -10.03 -3.51 8.48
C PHE A 19 -10.51 -3.25 7.05
N GLN A 20 -9.62 -3.35 6.06
CA GLN A 20 -9.97 -3.18 4.64
C GLN A 20 -11.04 -4.19 4.16
N MET A 21 -11.08 -5.39 4.74
CA MET A 21 -12.05 -6.42 4.35
C MET A 21 -13.47 -5.98 4.68
N ASP A 22 -13.65 -5.30 5.81
CA ASP A 22 -14.94 -4.77 6.23
C ASP A 22 -15.29 -3.49 5.45
N LEU A 23 -14.29 -2.65 5.16
CA LEU A 23 -14.46 -1.40 4.42
C LEU A 23 -14.90 -1.64 2.98
N TYR A 24 -14.30 -2.62 2.30
CA TYR A 24 -14.54 -2.90 0.87
C TYR A 24 -15.41 -4.13 0.62
N LYS A 25 -16.12 -4.65 1.63
CA LYS A 25 -16.88 -5.91 1.54
C LYS A 25 -17.88 -6.00 0.38
N ASP A 26 -18.43 -4.85 -0.04
CA ASP A 26 -19.45 -4.74 -1.10
C ASP A 26 -18.85 -4.12 -2.39
N ASN A 27 -17.52 -4.03 -2.51
CA ASN A 27 -16.84 -3.46 -3.67
C ASN A 27 -16.37 -4.56 -4.63
N GLU A 28 -16.93 -4.62 -5.84
CA GLU A 28 -16.63 -5.64 -6.84
C GLU A 28 -15.21 -5.56 -7.42
N TYR A 29 -14.54 -4.43 -7.26
CA TYR A 29 -13.24 -4.13 -7.85
C TYR A 29 -12.07 -4.22 -6.86
N PHE A 30 -12.39 -4.28 -5.57
CA PHE A 30 -11.40 -4.49 -4.52
C PHE A 30 -10.94 -5.94 -4.50
N VAL A 31 -9.62 -6.15 -4.60
CA VAL A 31 -9.01 -7.47 -4.45
C VAL A 31 -8.41 -7.58 -3.04
N PRO A 32 -8.99 -8.41 -2.15
CA PRO A 32 -8.50 -8.54 -0.78
C PRO A 32 -7.11 -9.17 -0.76
N PRO A 33 -6.15 -8.63 0.02
CA PRO A 33 -4.85 -9.26 0.17
C PRO A 33 -4.92 -10.57 0.96
N ILE A 34 -3.90 -11.41 0.77
CA ILE A 34 -3.70 -12.59 1.59
C ILE A 34 -3.28 -12.14 3.01
N ILE A 35 -4.17 -12.33 3.99
CA ILE A 35 -3.97 -11.86 5.37
C ILE A 35 -2.64 -12.33 5.96
N LYS A 36 -2.23 -13.57 5.66
CA LYS A 36 -0.97 -14.15 6.16
C LYS A 36 0.26 -13.40 5.63
N ASP A 37 0.21 -12.93 4.39
CA ASP A 37 1.31 -12.24 3.74
C ASP A 37 1.41 -10.81 4.28
N GLU A 38 0.27 -10.12 4.42
CA GLU A 38 0.21 -8.81 5.08
C GLU A 38 0.73 -8.85 6.52
N LEU A 39 0.36 -9.88 7.29
CA LEU A 39 0.91 -10.06 8.64
C LEU A 39 2.42 -10.30 8.63
N ALA A 40 2.96 -10.96 7.60
CA ALA A 40 4.40 -11.18 7.46
C ALA A 40 5.17 -9.91 7.11
N VAL A 41 4.54 -8.95 6.41
CA VAL A 41 5.14 -7.64 6.12
C VAL A 41 5.49 -6.89 7.41
N PHE A 42 4.67 -6.99 8.45
CA PHE A 42 4.87 -6.33 9.74
C PHE A 42 5.65 -7.17 10.77
N ASP A 43 6.21 -8.31 10.38
CA ASP A 43 6.93 -9.22 11.27
C ASP A 43 8.46 -9.02 11.12
N PRO A 44 9.16 -8.44 12.11
CA PRO A 44 10.60 -8.18 12.03
C PRO A 44 11.46 -9.42 11.83
N GLU A 45 10.96 -10.60 12.24
CA GLU A 45 11.67 -11.87 12.06
C GLU A 45 11.57 -12.39 10.61
N LYS A 46 10.59 -11.91 9.85
CA LYS A 46 10.35 -12.34 8.46
C LYS A 46 10.72 -11.30 7.44
N ASN A 47 10.46 -10.02 7.73
CA ASN A 47 10.70 -8.94 6.81
C ASN A 47 12.01 -8.24 7.14
N GLN A 48 13.02 -8.43 6.29
CA GLN A 48 14.34 -7.83 6.48
C GLN A 48 14.36 -6.31 6.40
N VAL A 49 13.27 -5.68 5.93
CA VAL A 49 13.20 -4.22 5.85
C VAL A 49 13.36 -3.54 7.20
N PHE A 50 12.96 -4.21 8.29
CA PHE A 50 13.13 -3.74 9.67
C PHE A 50 14.59 -3.60 10.11
N LYS A 51 15.57 -4.13 9.36
CA LYS A 51 16.99 -3.81 9.58
C LYS A 51 17.30 -2.34 9.35
N ASN A 52 16.52 -1.66 8.51
CA ASN A 52 16.73 -0.28 8.08
C ASN A 52 15.46 0.56 8.15
N ALA A 53 14.40 0.07 8.80
CA ALA A 53 13.12 0.76 8.83
C ALA A 53 12.43 0.63 10.18
N GLU A 54 11.70 1.68 10.55
CA GLU A 54 10.83 1.71 11.72
C GLU A 54 9.38 1.87 11.28
N CYS A 55 8.45 1.30 12.05
CA CYS A 55 7.03 1.33 11.74
C CYS A 55 6.20 1.61 12.99
N TRP A 56 5.25 2.54 12.84
CA TRP A 56 4.21 2.82 13.82
C TRP A 56 2.86 2.60 13.17
N MET A 57 2.09 1.67 13.69
CA MET A 57 0.73 1.40 13.22
C MET A 57 -0.28 2.05 14.15
N PHE A 58 -1.33 2.61 13.55
CA PHE A 58 -2.40 3.27 14.26
C PHE A 58 -3.77 2.76 13.81
N LEU A 59 -4.69 2.68 14.76
CA LEU A 59 -6.11 2.45 14.52
C LEU A 59 -6.92 3.63 15.06
N ALA A 60 -7.81 4.17 14.23
CA ALA A 60 -8.79 5.17 14.65
C ALA A 60 -10.10 4.49 15.07
N TYR A 61 -10.67 4.97 16.17
CA TYR A 61 -11.91 4.47 16.76
C TYR A 61 -12.97 5.57 16.86
N LYS A 62 -14.21 5.24 16.51
CA LYS A 62 -15.42 6.05 16.75
C LYS A 62 -16.46 5.14 17.37
N ASN A 63 -16.93 5.45 18.57
CA ASN A 63 -17.90 4.64 19.32
C ASN A 63 -17.46 3.16 19.47
N ASN A 64 -16.20 2.94 19.86
CA ASN A 64 -15.56 1.61 19.98
C ASN A 64 -15.50 0.77 18.70
N LYS A 65 -15.80 1.35 17.53
CA LYS A 65 -15.62 0.70 16.23
C LYS A 65 -14.38 1.27 15.54
N ILE A 66 -13.63 0.40 14.86
CA ILE A 66 -12.52 0.83 14.01
C ILE A 66 -13.13 1.59 12.82
N VAL A 67 -12.63 2.79 12.57
CA VAL A 67 -13.06 3.66 11.47
C VAL A 67 -11.91 4.05 10.55
N GLY A 68 -10.68 3.68 10.90
CA GLY A 68 -9.55 3.84 10.01
C GLY A 68 -8.25 3.27 10.57
N ARG A 69 -7.22 3.25 9.72
CA ARG A 69 -5.88 2.74 9.98
C ARG A 69 -4.85 3.56 9.20
N VAL A 70 -3.63 3.66 9.74
CA VAL A 70 -2.46 4.17 9.01
C VAL A 70 -1.19 3.56 9.59
N ALA A 71 -0.19 3.31 8.75
CA ALA A 71 1.17 3.04 9.17
C ALA A 71 2.07 4.22 8.83
N ALA A 72 2.78 4.76 9.82
CA ALA A 72 3.88 5.71 9.64
C ALA A 72 5.20 4.95 9.61
N LEU A 73 6.09 5.29 8.69
CA LEU A 73 7.29 4.51 8.41
C LEU A 73 8.50 5.44 8.26
N ILE A 74 9.62 5.03 8.84
CA ILE A 74 10.93 5.63 8.57
C ILE A 74 11.73 4.62 7.77
N ASN A 75 12.37 5.10 6.71
CA ASN A 75 13.36 4.33 5.96
C ASN A 75 14.73 5.00 6.11
N HIS A 76 15.61 4.38 6.90
CA HIS A 76 16.94 4.91 7.22
C HIS A 76 17.86 4.98 6.01
N ILE A 77 17.67 4.14 4.99
CA ILE A 77 18.45 4.22 3.74
C ILE A 77 18.08 5.51 2.98
N GLU A 78 16.79 5.84 2.90
CA GLU A 78 16.37 7.09 2.24
C GLU A 78 16.87 8.33 2.96
N ILE A 79 16.78 8.34 4.29
CA ILE A 79 17.24 9.47 5.09
C ILE A 79 18.76 9.61 4.98
N ASN A 80 19.50 8.54 5.25
CA ASN A 80 20.95 8.60 5.43
C ASN A 80 21.72 8.59 4.11
N GLU A 81 21.29 7.79 3.13
CA GLU A 81 22.00 7.61 1.86
C GLU A 81 21.43 8.49 0.76
N GLN A 82 20.10 8.54 0.62
CA GLN A 82 19.45 9.34 -0.43
C GLN A 82 19.19 10.79 -0.04
N LYS A 83 19.46 11.17 1.22
CA LYS A 83 19.25 12.51 1.78
C LYS A 83 17.81 13.01 1.64
N LYS A 84 16.84 12.09 1.73
CA LYS A 84 15.40 12.38 1.73
C LYS A 84 14.88 12.24 3.15
N ARG A 85 14.85 13.35 3.88
CA ARG A 85 14.37 13.42 5.26
C ARG A 85 12.84 13.44 5.31
N LYS A 86 12.21 12.35 4.91
CA LYS A 86 10.75 12.24 4.82
C LYS A 86 10.18 11.20 5.77
N MET A 87 8.99 11.50 6.30
CA MET A 87 8.14 10.51 6.94
C MET A 87 7.29 9.84 5.88
N ARG A 88 7.36 8.52 5.76
CA ARG A 88 6.45 7.78 4.89
C ARG A 88 5.16 7.49 5.63
N PHE A 89 4.05 7.43 4.91
CA PHE A 89 2.86 6.75 5.41
C PHE A 89 2.30 5.82 4.35
N GLY A 90 1.68 4.73 4.78
CA GLY A 90 1.05 3.73 3.93
C GLY A 90 -0.04 2.99 4.70
N TRP A 91 -0.66 2.00 4.05
CA TRP A 91 -1.81 1.27 4.64
C TRP A 91 -2.86 2.22 5.22
N LEU A 92 -3.06 3.38 4.56
CA LEU A 92 -4.06 4.34 4.95
C LEU A 92 -5.41 3.82 4.46
N ASP A 93 -6.32 3.53 5.39
CA ASP A 93 -7.72 3.28 5.06
C ASP A 93 -8.61 3.92 6.11
N MET A 94 -9.75 4.49 5.69
CA MET A 94 -10.68 5.17 6.58
C MET A 94 -12.06 5.20 5.95
N ILE A 95 -13.09 5.31 6.77
CA ILE A 95 -14.44 5.64 6.30
C ILE A 95 -14.48 7.06 5.71
N ASP A 96 -15.54 7.38 4.96
CA ASP A 96 -15.81 8.71 4.41
C ASP A 96 -16.19 9.72 5.52
N ASP A 97 -15.19 10.10 6.31
CA ASP A 97 -15.25 11.08 7.39
C ASP A 97 -13.88 11.77 7.48
N ILE A 98 -13.79 13.00 6.99
CA ILE A 98 -12.54 13.78 6.94
C ILE A 98 -11.87 13.92 8.32
N GLU A 99 -12.64 13.94 9.41
CA GLU A 99 -12.10 14.02 10.76
C GLU A 99 -11.31 12.76 11.14
N VAL A 100 -11.65 11.60 10.55
CA VAL A 100 -10.88 10.36 10.70
C VAL A 100 -9.55 10.48 9.96
N THR A 101 -9.55 10.96 8.71
CA THR A 101 -8.32 11.20 7.95
C THR A 101 -7.39 12.15 8.70
N LYS A 102 -7.93 13.29 9.14
CA LYS A 102 -7.19 14.31 9.87
C LYS A 102 -6.56 13.76 11.14
N ALA A 103 -7.30 12.98 11.91
CA ALA A 103 -6.79 12.36 13.14
C ALA A 103 -5.66 11.34 12.86
N LEU A 104 -5.79 10.52 11.82
CA LEU A 104 -4.74 9.56 11.44
C LEU A 104 -3.47 10.26 10.92
N ILE A 105 -3.63 11.23 10.02
CA ILE A 105 -2.51 11.98 9.45
C ILE A 105 -1.80 12.82 10.53
N ALA A 106 -2.51 13.36 11.51
CA ALA A 106 -1.91 14.09 12.62
C ALA A 106 -0.90 13.25 13.43
N GLU A 107 -1.15 11.95 13.61
CA GLU A 107 -0.18 11.05 14.26
C GLU A 107 1.07 10.82 13.40
N VAL A 108 0.91 10.71 12.07
CA VAL A 108 2.03 10.63 11.13
C VAL A 108 2.87 11.91 11.18
N GLU A 109 2.21 13.08 11.14
CA GLU A 109 2.86 14.39 11.17
C GLU A 109 3.62 14.60 12.48
N LYS A 110 3.00 14.24 13.60
CA LYS A 110 3.62 14.30 14.92
C LYS A 110 4.90 13.46 14.97
N LEU A 111 4.87 12.21 14.51
CA LEU A 111 6.06 11.37 14.44
C LEU A 111 7.12 11.96 13.51
N GLY A 112 6.71 12.54 12.38
CA GLY A 112 7.63 13.20 11.45
C GLY A 112 8.38 14.35 12.13
N LYS A 113 7.67 15.19 12.89
CA LYS A 113 8.25 16.31 13.64
C LYS A 113 9.16 15.84 14.78
N GLU A 114 8.75 14.81 15.53
CA GLU A 114 9.56 14.21 16.62
C GLU A 114 10.90 13.67 16.11
N GLN A 115 10.96 13.28 14.83
CA GLN A 115 12.13 12.68 14.17
C GLN A 115 12.90 13.70 13.29
N ASP A 116 12.56 14.98 13.39
CA ASP A 116 13.15 16.06 12.60
C ASP A 116 13.15 15.77 11.09
N LEU A 117 11.99 15.34 10.57
CA LEU A 117 11.76 15.09 9.14
C LEU A 117 11.08 16.30 8.49
N GLU A 118 11.42 16.56 7.22
CA GLU A 118 11.09 17.78 6.50
C GLU A 118 9.69 17.75 5.86
N PHE A 119 9.23 16.56 5.45
CA PHE A 119 7.92 16.39 4.81
C PHE A 119 7.37 14.98 5.00
N MET A 120 6.07 14.80 4.69
CA MET A 120 5.42 13.50 4.63
C MET A 120 5.16 13.09 3.17
N GLU A 121 5.30 11.80 2.86
CA GLU A 121 5.01 11.26 1.54
C GLU A 121 4.22 9.95 1.67
N GLY A 122 3.15 9.82 0.89
CA GLY A 122 2.34 8.62 0.89
C GLY A 122 1.07 8.73 0.03
N PRO A 123 0.32 7.61 -0.08
CA PRO A 123 0.64 6.34 0.53
C PRO A 123 1.82 5.65 -0.19
N VAL A 124 2.80 5.12 0.56
CA VAL A 124 3.97 4.35 0.12
C VAL A 124 4.36 3.30 1.16
N GLY A 125 4.90 2.16 0.72
CA GLY A 125 5.25 1.06 1.61
C GLY A 125 6.62 1.23 2.27
N PHE A 126 7.20 0.13 2.76
CA PHE A 126 8.54 0.16 3.38
C PHE A 126 9.67 0.40 2.38
N SER A 127 9.48 -0.03 1.13
CA SER A 127 10.46 -0.03 0.05
C SER A 127 9.78 0.22 -1.31
N ASN A 128 10.57 0.32 -2.37
CA ASN A 128 10.04 0.45 -3.75
C ASN A 128 9.44 -0.87 -4.30
N MET A 129 9.59 -1.97 -3.57
CA MET A 129 8.97 -3.26 -3.91
C MET A 129 7.57 -3.41 -3.32
N ASP A 130 7.22 -2.54 -2.37
CA ASP A 130 5.88 -2.49 -1.80
C ASP A 130 4.94 -1.66 -2.68
N LYS A 131 3.65 -1.72 -2.36
CA LYS A 131 2.66 -0.87 -3.02
C LYS A 131 3.01 0.61 -2.85
N ALA A 132 2.73 1.40 -3.87
CA ALA A 132 2.95 2.82 -3.89
C ALA A 132 1.82 3.53 -4.64
N GLY A 133 1.37 4.67 -4.08
CA GLY A 133 0.31 5.46 -4.67
C GLY A 133 -1.09 4.91 -4.41
N MET A 134 -2.07 5.77 -4.68
CA MET A 134 -3.49 5.52 -4.48
C MET A 134 -4.25 5.69 -5.78
N LEU A 135 -5.37 4.99 -5.91
CA LEU A 135 -6.27 5.08 -7.04
C LEU A 135 -6.98 6.44 -7.08
N ILE A 136 -6.77 7.17 -8.17
CA ILE A 136 -7.42 8.47 -8.44
C ILE A 136 -8.40 8.44 -9.61
N LYS A 137 -8.37 7.38 -10.44
CA LYS A 137 -9.21 7.14 -11.62
C LYS A 137 -9.33 5.63 -11.87
N GLY A 138 -10.41 5.18 -12.49
CA GLY A 138 -10.63 3.75 -12.79
C GLY A 138 -11.14 2.94 -11.61
N TYR A 139 -12.03 3.53 -10.79
CA TYR A 139 -12.71 2.84 -9.67
C TYR A 139 -13.63 1.69 -10.11
N ASP A 140 -13.80 1.53 -11.42
CA ASP A 140 -14.55 0.50 -12.12
C ASP A 140 -13.64 -0.59 -12.74
N GLU A 141 -12.37 -0.65 -12.32
CA GLU A 141 -11.40 -1.67 -12.75
C GLU A 141 -10.86 -2.45 -11.55
N LEU A 142 -10.59 -3.74 -11.76
CA LEU A 142 -10.01 -4.60 -10.73
C LEU A 142 -8.68 -4.03 -10.21
N SER A 143 -8.51 -4.06 -8.89
CA SER A 143 -7.29 -3.63 -8.21
C SER A 143 -6.05 -4.26 -8.83
N THR A 144 -5.06 -3.43 -9.09
CA THR A 144 -3.77 -3.88 -9.62
C THR A 144 -2.83 -4.25 -8.46
N MET A 145 -1.72 -4.90 -8.80
CA MET A 145 -0.76 -5.35 -7.77
C MET A 145 0.09 -4.19 -7.22
N ILE A 146 0.30 -3.13 -8.00
CA ILE A 146 1.34 -2.12 -7.73
C ILE A 146 0.85 -0.95 -6.86
N THR A 147 -0.42 -0.59 -6.93
CA THR A 147 -1.00 0.55 -6.21
C THR A 147 -2.01 0.08 -5.15
N TRP A 148 -2.33 0.95 -4.19
CA TRP A 148 -3.46 0.70 -3.29
C TRP A 148 -4.77 1.07 -3.98
N TYR A 149 -5.72 0.15 -3.87
CA TYR A 149 -7.11 0.44 -4.21
C TYR A 149 -7.77 1.18 -3.05
N ASN A 150 -8.50 2.23 -3.36
CA ASN A 150 -9.21 3.05 -2.40
C ASN A 150 -10.49 3.66 -2.98
N HIS A 151 -11.36 4.14 -2.10
CA HIS A 151 -12.53 4.92 -2.52
C HIS A 151 -12.15 6.32 -3.02
N PRO A 152 -13.02 6.98 -3.83
CA PRO A 152 -12.75 8.30 -4.40
C PRO A 152 -12.44 9.41 -3.37
N TYR A 153 -13.13 9.40 -2.24
CA TYR A 153 -12.99 10.44 -1.21
C TYR A 153 -11.59 10.53 -0.60
N TYR A 154 -10.75 9.49 -0.74
CA TYR A 154 -9.36 9.53 -0.24
C TYR A 154 -8.58 10.67 -0.90
N LYS A 155 -8.81 10.90 -2.20
CA LYS A 155 -8.11 11.94 -2.96
C LYS A 155 -8.52 13.31 -2.43
N GLU A 156 -9.82 13.50 -2.31
CA GLU A 156 -10.45 14.75 -1.84
C GLU A 156 -9.97 15.07 -0.42
N HIS A 157 -9.95 14.07 0.47
CA HIS A 157 -9.49 14.23 1.85
C HIS A 157 -8.01 14.64 1.94
N LEU A 158 -7.13 14.02 1.16
CA LEU A 158 -5.71 14.36 1.18
C LEU A 158 -5.47 15.75 0.58
N GLU A 159 -6.15 16.11 -0.51
CA GLU A 159 -6.07 17.46 -1.08
C GLU A 159 -6.56 18.55 -0.10
N GLU A 160 -7.64 18.29 0.64
CA GLU A 160 -8.15 19.20 1.68
C GLU A 160 -7.18 19.38 2.85
N LEU A 161 -6.41 18.34 3.16
CA LEU A 161 -5.32 18.40 4.16
C LEU A 161 -4.02 19.00 3.62
N GLY A 162 -4.01 19.49 2.38
CA GLY A 162 -2.86 20.17 1.78
C GLY A 162 -1.82 19.26 1.15
N PHE A 163 -2.14 17.99 0.91
CA PHE A 163 -1.25 17.12 0.13
C PHE A 163 -1.31 17.48 -1.35
N GLU A 164 -0.13 17.45 -1.98
CA GLU A 164 0.04 17.68 -3.40
C GLU A 164 0.51 16.41 -4.12
N LYS A 165 0.21 16.32 -5.42
CA LYS A 165 0.60 15.17 -6.23
C LYS A 165 2.12 15.13 -6.43
N ALA A 166 2.77 14.12 -5.84
CA ALA A 166 4.21 13.90 -6.02
C ALA A 166 4.56 13.19 -7.34
N ALA A 167 3.78 12.18 -7.73
CA ALA A 167 3.98 11.39 -8.95
C ALA A 167 2.64 10.82 -9.46
N GLU A 168 2.60 10.42 -10.73
CA GLU A 168 1.43 9.80 -11.35
C GLU A 168 1.87 8.57 -12.16
N TRP A 169 1.15 7.46 -11.97
CA TRP A 169 1.31 6.24 -12.75
C TRP A 169 0.04 5.98 -13.55
N VAL A 170 0.22 5.48 -14.78
CA VAL A 170 -0.89 5.07 -15.65
C VAL A 170 -0.75 3.59 -15.91
N GLU A 171 -1.78 2.84 -15.54
CA GLU A 171 -1.82 1.39 -15.70
C GLU A 171 -2.61 1.03 -16.96
N PHE A 172 -2.07 0.13 -17.77
CA PHE A 172 -2.69 -0.30 -19.02
C PHE A 172 -2.96 -1.80 -18.99
N LYS A 173 -4.19 -2.17 -19.34
CA LYS A 173 -4.54 -3.56 -19.61
C LYS A 173 -4.23 -3.89 -21.07
N PHE A 174 -3.12 -4.57 -21.30
CA PHE A 174 -2.74 -5.04 -22.62
C PHE A 174 -3.32 -6.42 -22.89
N LYS A 175 -4.08 -6.56 -23.99
CA LYS A 175 -4.47 -7.86 -24.53
C LYS A 175 -3.54 -8.18 -25.70
N PRO A 176 -2.74 -9.26 -25.63
CA PRO A 176 -1.89 -9.64 -26.75
C PRO A 176 -2.74 -9.97 -27.98
N PRO A 177 -2.25 -9.68 -29.20
CA PRO A 177 -2.94 -10.07 -30.42
C PRO A 177 -3.07 -11.58 -30.52
N VAL A 178 -4.16 -12.03 -31.13
CA VAL A 178 -4.43 -13.43 -31.46
C VAL A 178 -4.60 -13.53 -32.98
N PRO A 179 -3.68 -14.20 -33.71
CA PRO A 179 -2.52 -14.97 -33.22
C PRO A 179 -1.35 -14.08 -32.75
N ILE A 180 -0.49 -14.64 -31.90
CA ILE A 180 0.77 -14.00 -31.50
C ILE A 180 1.71 -13.96 -32.72
N PRO A 181 2.35 -12.82 -33.04
CA PRO A 181 3.28 -12.71 -34.17
C PRO A 181 4.43 -13.72 -34.11
N ASP A 182 4.75 -14.35 -35.24
CA ASP A 182 5.79 -15.40 -35.35
C ASP A 182 7.15 -14.96 -34.82
N LYS A 183 7.49 -13.67 -34.97
CA LYS A 183 8.74 -13.11 -34.44
C LYS A 183 8.83 -13.29 -32.92
N ILE A 184 7.73 -13.12 -32.18
CA ILE A 184 7.70 -13.28 -30.72
C ILE A 184 7.91 -14.76 -30.36
N ASN A 185 7.19 -15.67 -31.03
CA ASN A 185 7.34 -17.12 -30.82
C ASN A 185 8.78 -17.57 -31.05
N ARG A 186 9.42 -17.12 -32.14
CA ARG A 186 10.82 -17.44 -32.44
C ARG A 186 11.79 -16.98 -31.35
N PHE A 187 11.60 -15.78 -30.79
CA PHE A 187 12.44 -15.33 -29.68
C PHE A 187 12.18 -16.13 -28.40
N ALA A 188 10.93 -16.47 -28.12
CA ALA A 188 10.58 -17.31 -26.98
C ALA A 188 11.27 -18.69 -27.06
N ASP A 189 11.27 -19.32 -28.24
CA ASP A 189 11.91 -20.62 -28.46
C ASP A 189 13.43 -20.56 -28.26
N ILE A 190 14.10 -19.53 -28.79
CA ILE A 190 15.55 -19.33 -28.61
C ILE A 190 15.90 -19.17 -27.13
N ILE A 191 15.10 -18.40 -26.37
CA ILE A 191 15.29 -18.21 -24.94
C ILE A 191 15.05 -19.52 -24.19
N ALA A 192 13.98 -20.25 -24.53
CA ALA A 192 13.65 -21.53 -23.91
C ALA A 192 14.77 -22.55 -24.11
N GLU A 193 15.32 -22.66 -25.33
CA GLU A 193 16.43 -23.56 -25.63
C GLU A 193 17.71 -23.14 -24.89
N ARG A 194 18.09 -21.86 -24.95
CA ARG A 194 19.30 -21.33 -24.32
C ARG A 194 19.33 -21.59 -22.81
N TYR A 195 18.20 -21.38 -22.13
CA TYR A 195 18.10 -21.53 -20.68
C TYR A 195 17.49 -22.87 -20.25
N LYS A 196 17.24 -23.79 -21.18
CA LYS A 196 16.63 -25.11 -20.95
C LYS A 196 15.32 -25.02 -20.16
N LEU A 197 14.50 -24.05 -20.52
CA LEU A 197 13.21 -23.79 -19.88
C LEU A 197 12.14 -24.74 -20.42
N LYS A 198 11.18 -25.08 -19.57
CA LYS A 198 10.00 -25.86 -19.94
C LYS A 198 8.75 -25.09 -19.52
N THR A 199 7.84 -24.87 -20.46
CA THR A 199 6.53 -24.31 -20.16
C THR A 199 5.71 -25.34 -19.38
N LEU A 200 5.24 -24.96 -18.19
CA LEU A 200 4.32 -25.76 -17.40
C LEU A 200 2.91 -25.23 -17.60
N GLN A 201 1.96 -26.12 -17.90
CA GLN A 201 0.54 -25.80 -17.87
C GLN A 201 -0.03 -26.32 -16.56
N PHE A 202 -0.60 -25.42 -15.78
CA PHE A 202 -1.28 -25.75 -14.52
C PHE A 202 -2.76 -26.02 -14.82
N SER A 203 -3.29 -27.14 -14.36
CA SER A 203 -4.68 -27.57 -14.58
C SER A 203 -5.67 -27.03 -13.55
N THR A 204 -5.18 -26.32 -12.53
CA THR A 204 -5.97 -25.70 -11.47
C THR A 204 -5.38 -24.34 -11.12
N VAL A 205 -6.24 -23.33 -11.02
CA VAL A 205 -5.98 -22.04 -10.38
C VAL A 205 -6.46 -22.13 -8.94
#